data_AF-A0AAV7JIL4-F1
#
_entry.id   AF-A0AAV7JIL4-F1
#
_cell.length_a   1.000
_cell.length_b   1.000
_cell.length_c   1.000
_cell.angle_alpha   90.00
_cell.angle_beta   90.00
_cell.angle_gamma   90.00
#
_symmetry.space_group_name_H-M   'P 1'
#
loop_
_entity.id
_entity.type
_entity.pdbx_description
1 polymer ?
#
loop_
_entity_poly.entity_id
_entity_poly.type
_entity_poly.pdbx_seq_one_letter_code
_entity_poly.pdbx_strand_id
1 'polypeptide(L)'
;MNCLQCFCCRLFGNTSSAFGTAIGFGDWSKLNPRVHAHEDSAGHREALSSTENTGSFLELVKFLGNYDPVVREHLTRIQSQPNTLSYLSPAIQNDFISILGQHVLEKILEEVREAKYYSIMFDSTPDLAHDDQMSQVLRYVKISSGNVEVKETFLCLIKFEKKGAEALTNLILAKLKEDNLNVQDMLGQGYDNATTMAGIHSGVQRRILDVNKLAIYIPCNNHSLNLAGVHSAQASFNAITFFDTLDRLFAFFSTSTHR
;
A
#
# COMPACT_ATOMS: atom_id res chain seq x y z
N MET A 1 -16.16 -11.77 -24.24
CA MET A 1 -15.87 -10.44 -23.67
C MET A 1 -14.39 -10.12 -23.93
N ASN A 2 -14.02 -9.54 -25.07
CA ASN A 2 -12.61 -9.30 -25.43
C ASN A 2 -12.36 -7.85 -25.84
N CYS A 3 -12.80 -6.91 -25.00
CA CYS A 3 -12.76 -5.48 -25.25
C CYS A 3 -12.45 -4.73 -23.94
N LEU A 4 -11.71 -3.63 -24.04
CA LEU A 4 -11.38 -2.74 -22.93
C LEU A 4 -12.43 -1.64 -22.79
N GLN A 5 -12.84 -1.33 -21.57
CA GLN A 5 -13.82 -0.27 -21.27
C GLN A 5 -13.24 0.63 -20.18
N CYS A 6 -13.43 1.96 -20.28
CA CYS A 6 -13.21 2.81 -19.11
C CYS A 6 -14.44 2.75 -18.23
N PHE A 7 -14.24 2.25 -17.03
CA PHE A 7 -15.21 2.28 -15.96
C PHE A 7 -15.80 3.68 -15.76
N CYS A 8 -14.92 4.68 -15.66
CA CYS A 8 -15.24 6.09 -15.49
C CYS A 8 -16.24 6.62 -16.54
N CYS A 9 -15.93 6.47 -17.83
CA CYS A 9 -16.70 7.04 -18.93
C CYS A 9 -17.95 6.22 -19.22
N ARG A 10 -17.95 4.93 -18.87
CA ARG A 10 -19.14 4.09 -19.00
C ARG A 10 -20.21 4.47 -17.98
N LEU A 11 -19.80 4.88 -16.79
CA LEU A 11 -20.71 5.24 -15.71
C LEU A 11 -21.11 6.72 -15.74
N PHE A 12 -20.16 7.61 -16.07
CA PHE A 12 -20.34 9.06 -15.91
C PHE A 12 -20.07 9.87 -17.18
N GLY A 13 -19.66 9.23 -18.28
CA GLY A 13 -19.34 9.91 -19.52
C GLY A 13 -20.56 10.11 -20.40
N ASN A 14 -20.62 11.24 -21.10
CA ASN A 14 -21.46 11.39 -22.28
C ASN A 14 -20.92 10.44 -23.37
N THR A 15 -21.74 9.46 -23.75
CA THR A 15 -21.55 8.21 -24.55
C THR A 15 -20.73 8.24 -25.86
N SER A 16 -19.87 9.23 -26.09
CA SER A 16 -19.12 9.47 -27.33
C SER A 16 -17.80 8.68 -27.47
N SER A 17 -17.25 8.10 -26.39
CA SER A 17 -15.99 7.35 -26.48
C SER A 17 -16.23 5.84 -26.62
N ALA A 18 -15.46 5.17 -27.48
CA ALA A 18 -15.52 3.71 -27.65
C ALA A 18 -15.33 2.95 -26.32
N PHE A 19 -14.51 3.50 -25.41
CA PHE A 19 -14.26 2.96 -24.07
C PHE A 19 -15.46 3.10 -23.11
N GLY A 20 -16.35 4.08 -23.31
CA GLY A 20 -17.55 4.29 -22.50
C GLY A 20 -18.78 3.52 -22.97
N THR A 21 -18.73 2.87 -24.15
CA THR A 21 -19.88 2.14 -24.70
C THR A 21 -20.00 0.70 -24.18
N ALA A 22 -21.18 0.11 -24.35
CA ALA A 22 -21.41 -1.31 -24.06
C ALA A 22 -20.52 -2.25 -24.91
N ILE A 23 -20.10 -1.81 -26.10
CA ILE A 23 -19.28 -2.55 -27.05
C ILE A 23 -17.81 -2.58 -26.61
N GLY A 24 -17.32 -1.50 -25.99
CA GLY A 24 -15.93 -1.35 -25.57
C GLY A 24 -14.94 -1.20 -26.75
N PHE A 25 -13.66 -1.04 -26.42
CA PHE A 25 -12.56 -0.95 -27.38
C PHE A 25 -11.92 -2.33 -27.62
N GLY A 26 -12.00 -2.85 -28.83
CA GLY A 26 -11.55 -4.22 -29.16
C GLY A 26 -10.24 -4.33 -29.97
N ASP A 27 -9.64 -3.21 -30.41
CA ASP A 27 -8.42 -3.23 -31.24
C ASP A 27 -7.15 -3.20 -30.38
N TRP A 28 -6.76 -4.37 -29.89
CA TRP A 28 -5.59 -4.55 -29.02
C TRP A 28 -4.26 -4.09 -29.66
N SER A 29 -4.16 -4.07 -31.00
CA SER A 29 -2.95 -3.62 -31.70
C SER A 29 -2.68 -2.12 -31.53
N LYS A 30 -3.71 -1.34 -31.16
CA LYS A 30 -3.65 0.13 -30.99
C LYS A 30 -3.95 0.57 -29.56
N LEU A 31 -3.82 -0.32 -28.57
CA LEU A 31 -4.25 -0.08 -27.20
C LEU A 31 -3.53 1.10 -26.54
N ASN A 32 -2.20 1.04 -26.41
CA ASN A 32 -1.42 2.04 -25.67
C ASN A 32 -1.60 3.49 -26.13
N PRO A 33 -1.62 3.84 -27.44
CA PRO A 33 -1.88 5.21 -27.85
C PRO A 33 -3.34 5.63 -27.65
N ARG A 34 -4.30 4.68 -27.67
CA ARG A 34 -5.73 4.98 -27.54
C ARG A 34 -6.18 5.10 -26.08
N VAL A 35 -5.56 4.37 -25.16
CA VAL A 35 -5.83 4.48 -23.72
C VAL A 35 -5.37 5.82 -23.20
N HIS A 36 -4.11 6.22 -23.46
CA HIS A 36 -3.61 7.54 -23.06
C HIS A 36 -4.44 8.69 -23.65
N ALA A 37 -4.74 8.65 -24.96
CA ALA A 37 -5.57 9.67 -25.58
C ALA A 37 -7.00 9.72 -25.01
N HIS A 38 -7.51 8.59 -24.50
CA HIS A 38 -8.79 8.53 -23.83
C HIS A 38 -8.73 9.15 -22.43
N GLU A 39 -7.74 8.77 -21.61
CA GLU A 39 -7.53 9.31 -20.26
C GLU A 39 -7.33 10.83 -20.26
N ASP A 40 -6.70 11.36 -21.30
CA ASP A 40 -6.50 12.80 -21.49
C ASP A 40 -7.71 13.53 -22.10
N SER A 41 -8.75 12.81 -22.53
CA SER A 41 -9.91 13.44 -23.17
C SER A 41 -10.75 14.24 -22.18
N ALA A 42 -11.32 15.36 -22.64
CA ALA A 42 -12.20 16.20 -21.82
C ALA A 42 -13.39 15.41 -21.26
N GLY A 43 -14.01 14.55 -22.07
CA GLY A 43 -15.11 13.69 -21.61
C GLY A 43 -14.70 12.66 -20.56
N HIS A 44 -13.46 12.20 -20.54
CA HIS A 44 -12.94 11.34 -19.48
C HIS A 44 -12.70 12.11 -18.19
N ARG A 45 -12.09 13.29 -18.29
CA ARG A 45 -11.83 14.16 -17.13
C ARG A 45 -13.13 14.67 -16.50
N GLU A 46 -14.11 15.04 -17.32
CA GLU A 46 -15.46 15.40 -16.89
C GLU A 46 -16.16 14.24 -16.17
N ALA A 47 -16.12 13.04 -16.77
CA ALA A 47 -16.65 11.83 -16.15
C ALA A 47 -15.97 11.50 -14.80
N LEU A 48 -14.65 11.74 -14.69
CA LEU A 48 -13.91 11.59 -13.44
C LEU A 48 -14.33 12.62 -12.37
N SER A 49 -14.66 13.84 -12.82
CA SER A 49 -15.04 14.97 -11.97
C SER A 49 -16.53 15.07 -11.65
N SER A 50 -17.34 14.10 -12.10
CA SER A 50 -18.79 14.06 -11.89
C SER A 50 -19.15 14.21 -10.40
N THR A 51 -20.05 15.16 -10.11
CA THR A 51 -20.60 15.40 -8.76
C THR A 51 -21.58 14.30 -8.31
N GLU A 52 -21.92 13.36 -9.18
CA GLU A 52 -22.68 12.15 -8.86
C GLU A 52 -21.79 10.98 -8.42
N ASN A 53 -20.47 11.20 -8.25
CA ASN A 53 -19.56 10.17 -7.78
C ASN A 53 -19.96 9.69 -6.37
N THR A 54 -20.67 8.56 -6.32
CA THR A 54 -21.12 7.95 -5.06
C THR A 54 -20.04 7.12 -4.35
N GLY A 55 -18.79 7.20 -4.82
CA GLY A 55 -17.63 6.47 -4.32
C GLY A 55 -17.40 5.15 -5.06
N SER A 56 -16.13 4.72 -5.13
CA SER A 56 -15.70 3.55 -5.91
C SER A 56 -16.45 2.27 -5.59
N PHE A 57 -16.81 2.05 -4.31
CA PHE A 57 -17.58 0.87 -3.90
C PHE A 57 -18.98 0.87 -4.52
N LEU A 58 -19.74 1.95 -4.36
CA LEU A 58 -21.14 1.96 -4.79
C LEU A 58 -21.24 1.89 -6.32
N GLU A 59 -20.29 2.53 -7.01
CA GLU A 59 -20.18 2.43 -8.46
C GLU A 59 -19.81 1.03 -8.93
N LEU A 60 -18.91 0.34 -8.23
CA LEU A 60 -18.59 -1.05 -8.54
C LEU A 60 -19.81 -1.96 -8.33
N VAL A 61 -20.58 -1.76 -7.26
CA VAL A 61 -21.82 -2.52 -7.01
C VAL A 61 -22.87 -2.26 -8.10
N LYS A 62 -23.09 -1.00 -8.50
CA LYS A 62 -23.96 -0.64 -9.63
C LYS A 62 -23.51 -1.32 -10.92
N PHE A 63 -22.20 -1.29 -11.20
CA PHE A 63 -21.62 -1.93 -12.36
C PHE A 63 -21.84 -3.46 -12.34
N LEU A 64 -21.59 -4.11 -11.20
CA LEU A 64 -21.84 -5.54 -11.02
C LEU A 64 -23.31 -5.89 -11.24
N GLY A 65 -24.25 -5.03 -10.85
CA GLY A 65 -25.67 -5.19 -11.16
C GLY A 65 -26.00 -5.26 -12.66
N ASN A 66 -25.13 -4.80 -13.56
CA ASN A 66 -25.32 -5.00 -15.00
C ASN A 66 -25.04 -6.44 -15.46
N TYR A 67 -24.34 -7.24 -14.66
CA TYR A 67 -23.92 -8.59 -15.03
C TYR A 67 -24.47 -9.66 -14.08
N ASP A 68 -24.67 -9.32 -12.80
CA ASP A 68 -25.19 -10.22 -11.78
C ASP A 68 -26.67 -9.91 -11.49
N PRO A 69 -27.60 -10.86 -11.71
CA PRO A 69 -29.02 -10.65 -11.50
C PRO A 69 -29.41 -10.50 -10.03
N VAL A 70 -28.65 -11.08 -9.10
CA VAL A 70 -28.90 -10.96 -7.65
C VAL A 70 -28.55 -9.55 -7.17
N VAL A 71 -27.41 -9.03 -7.61
CA VAL A 71 -27.01 -7.64 -7.32
C VAL A 71 -27.98 -6.65 -7.97
N ARG A 72 -28.45 -6.91 -9.20
CA ARG A 72 -29.46 -6.08 -9.87
C ARG A 72 -30.75 -5.99 -9.08
N GLU A 73 -31.30 -7.15 -8.70
CA GLU A 73 -32.55 -7.22 -7.94
C GLU A 73 -32.42 -6.47 -6.61
N HIS A 74 -31.28 -6.63 -5.92
CA HIS A 74 -31.00 -5.91 -4.69
C HIS A 74 -31.02 -4.38 -4.87
N LEU A 75 -30.35 -3.87 -5.91
CA LEU A 75 -30.33 -2.43 -6.24
C LEU A 75 -31.73 -1.91 -6.58
N THR A 76 -32.49 -2.64 -7.40
CA THR A 76 -33.87 -2.28 -7.76
C THR A 76 -34.80 -2.27 -6.54
N ARG A 77 -34.65 -3.23 -5.62
CA ARG A 77 -35.43 -3.28 -4.38
C ARG A 77 -35.17 -2.08 -3.48
N ILE A 78 -33.90 -1.69 -3.30
CA ILE A 78 -33.54 -0.52 -2.47
C ILE A 78 -34.13 0.76 -3.04
N GLN A 79 -34.12 0.93 -4.37
CA GLN A 79 -34.69 2.10 -5.03
C GLN A 79 -36.23 2.15 -4.93
N SER A 80 -36.90 1.00 -5.09
CA SER A 80 -38.36 0.92 -5.05
C SER A 80 -38.95 0.92 -3.63
N GLN A 81 -38.16 0.52 -2.63
CA GLN A 81 -38.57 0.45 -1.22
C GLN A 81 -37.52 1.12 -0.32
N PRO A 82 -37.54 2.46 -0.18
CA PRO A 82 -36.48 3.21 0.51
C PRO A 82 -36.30 2.88 2.00
N ASN A 83 -37.26 2.20 2.63
CA ASN A 83 -37.18 1.74 4.03
C ASN A 83 -36.59 0.33 4.19
N THR A 84 -36.03 -0.26 3.13
CA THR A 84 -35.38 -1.58 3.20
C THR A 84 -33.88 -1.46 3.50
N LEU A 85 -33.34 -2.45 4.21
CA LEU A 85 -31.91 -2.55 4.53
C LEU A 85 -31.09 -2.66 3.24
N SER A 86 -30.25 -1.65 2.98
CA SER A 86 -29.44 -1.57 1.77
C SER A 86 -28.06 -2.22 1.90
N TYR A 87 -27.43 -2.20 3.07
CA TYR A 87 -26.01 -2.58 3.25
C TYR A 87 -25.01 -1.75 2.42
N LEU A 88 -25.45 -0.64 1.83
CA LEU A 88 -24.61 0.23 1.00
C LEU A 88 -24.12 1.48 1.74
N SER A 89 -24.38 1.61 3.05
CA SER A 89 -23.91 2.76 3.82
C SER A 89 -22.39 2.70 4.02
N PRO A 90 -21.71 3.86 4.17
CA PRO A 90 -20.25 3.90 4.38
C PRO A 90 -19.78 3.04 5.57
N ALA A 91 -20.58 2.95 6.64
CA ALA A 91 -20.27 2.12 7.80
C ALA A 91 -20.21 0.62 7.42
N ILE A 92 -21.24 0.12 6.74
CA ILE A 92 -21.30 -1.29 6.31
C ILE A 92 -20.23 -1.59 5.26
N GLN A 93 -19.92 -0.65 4.39
CA GLN A 93 -18.82 -0.79 3.44
C GLN A 93 -17.48 -1.00 4.16
N ASN A 94 -17.19 -0.20 5.19
CA ASN A 94 -15.99 -0.36 6.00
C ASN A 94 -15.98 -1.68 6.78
N ASP A 95 -17.14 -2.16 7.23
CA ASP A 95 -17.26 -3.48 7.85
C ASP A 95 -16.89 -4.59 6.85
N PHE A 96 -17.40 -4.54 5.62
CA PHE A 96 -17.02 -5.51 4.58
C PHE A 96 -15.53 -5.46 4.26
N ILE A 97 -14.97 -4.26 4.09
CA ILE A 97 -13.53 -4.08 3.83
C ILE A 97 -12.71 -4.68 4.97
N SER A 98 -13.11 -4.45 6.22
CA SER A 98 -12.42 -4.97 7.40
C SER A 98 -12.49 -6.49 7.48
N ILE A 99 -13.66 -7.09 7.24
CA ILE A 99 -13.85 -8.54 7.25
C ILE A 99 -13.02 -9.21 6.14
N LEU A 100 -13.09 -8.67 4.92
CA LEU A 100 -12.33 -9.20 3.78
C LEU A 100 -10.82 -9.04 4.01
N GLY A 101 -10.39 -7.87 4.50
CA GLY A 101 -9.00 -7.61 4.86
C GLY A 101 -8.49 -8.58 5.91
N GLN A 102 -9.28 -8.82 6.97
CA GLN A 102 -8.94 -9.77 8.02
C GLN A 102 -8.84 -11.21 7.48
N HIS A 103 -9.74 -11.61 6.58
CA HIS A 103 -9.70 -12.94 5.97
C HIS A 103 -8.43 -13.14 5.11
N VAL A 104 -8.06 -12.13 4.32
CA VAL A 104 -6.83 -12.15 3.53
C VAL A 104 -5.60 -12.19 4.44
N LEU A 105 -5.57 -11.36 5.48
CA LEU A 105 -4.48 -11.34 6.46
C LEU A 105 -4.31 -12.71 7.14
N GLU A 106 -5.41 -13.30 7.64
CA GLU A 106 -5.37 -14.62 8.26
C GLU A 106 -4.84 -15.67 7.29
N LYS A 107 -5.25 -15.60 6.01
CA LYS A 107 -4.77 -16.55 5.00
C LYS A 107 -3.27 -16.43 4.75
N ILE A 108 -2.73 -15.22 4.75
CA ILE A 108 -1.29 -14.97 4.64
C ILE A 108 -0.58 -15.53 5.88
N LEU A 109 -1.10 -15.26 7.07
CA LEU A 109 -0.49 -15.72 8.33
C LEU A 109 -0.52 -17.25 8.46
N GLU A 110 -1.58 -17.92 7.99
CA GLU A 110 -1.62 -19.38 7.86
C GLU A 110 -0.47 -19.89 7.02
N GLU A 111 -0.26 -19.31 5.84
CA GLU A 111 0.81 -19.71 4.93
C GLU A 111 2.21 -19.50 5.54
N VAL A 112 2.41 -18.40 6.27
CA VAL A 112 3.65 -18.14 7.01
C VAL A 112 3.88 -19.19 8.10
N ARG A 113 2.83 -19.55 8.85
CA ARG A 113 2.91 -20.57 9.90
C ARG A 113 3.19 -21.96 9.32
N GLU A 114 2.63 -22.29 8.16
CA GLU A 114 2.95 -23.51 7.42
C GLU A 114 4.42 -23.54 6.96
N ALA A 115 4.95 -22.41 6.51
CA ALA A 115 6.38 -22.25 6.18
C ALA A 115 7.28 -22.38 7.42
N LYS A 116 6.71 -22.20 8.62
CA LYS A 116 7.35 -22.16 9.94
C LYS A 116 8.33 -21.00 10.10
N TYR A 117 9.38 -20.95 9.28
CA TYR A 117 10.44 -19.97 9.38
C TYR A 117 10.16 -18.74 8.53
N TYR A 118 10.40 -17.57 9.11
CA TYR A 118 10.17 -16.29 8.45
C TYR A 118 11.21 -15.25 8.88
N SER A 119 11.26 -14.15 8.12
CA SER A 119 11.99 -12.95 8.47
C SER A 119 11.04 -11.75 8.46
N ILE A 120 11.32 -10.78 9.31
CA ILE A 120 10.57 -9.52 9.36
C ILE A 120 11.36 -8.41 8.67
N MET A 121 10.66 -7.50 8.03
CA MET A 121 11.20 -6.24 7.56
C MET A 121 10.26 -5.14 8.05
N PHE A 122 10.84 -4.15 8.71
CA PHE A 122 10.11 -2.99 9.19
C PHE A 122 10.79 -1.72 8.70
N ASP A 123 10.01 -0.83 8.11
CA ASP A 123 10.47 0.47 7.64
C ASP A 123 9.53 1.57 8.09
N SER A 124 10.09 2.68 8.56
CA SER A 124 9.34 3.81 9.09
C SER A 124 9.17 4.90 8.03
N THR A 125 7.94 5.34 7.84
CA THR A 125 7.60 6.48 6.98
C THR A 125 6.61 7.39 7.71
N PRO A 126 6.75 8.72 7.60
CA PRO A 126 5.67 9.61 8.01
C PRO A 126 4.48 9.45 7.06
N ASP A 127 3.26 9.59 7.58
CA ASP A 127 2.06 9.70 6.77
C ASP A 127 1.78 11.16 6.34
N LEU A 128 0.66 11.38 5.64
CA LEU A 128 0.26 12.73 5.17
C LEU A 128 0.03 13.73 6.30
N ALA A 129 -0.29 13.25 7.51
CA ALA A 129 -0.47 14.08 8.70
C ALA A 129 0.84 14.26 9.49
N HIS A 130 1.95 13.71 8.99
CA HIS A 130 3.25 13.65 9.67
C HIS A 130 3.26 12.76 10.91
N ASP A 131 2.30 11.83 11.02
CA ASP A 131 2.34 10.78 12.04
C ASP A 131 3.29 9.67 11.56
N ASP A 132 4.19 9.22 12.43
CA ASP A 132 5.09 8.11 12.09
C ASP A 132 4.35 6.78 12.05
N GLN A 133 4.58 6.04 10.96
CA GLN A 133 4.04 4.70 10.75
C GLN A 133 5.16 3.74 10.34
N MET A 134 5.00 2.47 10.70
CA MET A 134 5.94 1.41 10.34
C MET A 134 5.24 0.39 9.46
N SER A 135 5.78 0.14 8.28
CA SER A 135 5.33 -0.97 7.45
C SER A 135 5.81 -2.29 8.03
N GLN A 136 4.94 -3.29 8.10
CA GLN A 136 5.30 -4.66 8.46
C GLN A 136 5.28 -5.50 7.18
N VAL A 137 6.44 -6.07 6.85
CA VAL A 137 6.58 -7.00 5.73
C VAL A 137 7.20 -8.29 6.24
N LEU A 138 6.65 -9.42 5.80
CA LEU A 138 7.20 -10.75 6.07
C LEU A 138 7.86 -11.32 4.82
N ARG A 139 8.97 -12.02 5.02
CA ARG A 139 9.63 -12.83 3.99
C ARG A 139 9.73 -14.28 4.45
N TYR A 140 9.26 -15.21 3.65
CA TYR A 140 9.24 -16.64 3.97
C TYR A 140 9.35 -17.48 2.69
N VAL A 141 9.58 -18.79 2.85
CA VAL A 141 9.73 -19.72 1.74
C VAL A 141 8.48 -20.60 1.67
N LYS A 142 7.71 -20.46 0.59
CA LYS A 142 6.58 -21.34 0.30
C LYS A 142 7.08 -22.56 -0.46
N ILE A 143 6.73 -23.74 0.04
CA ILE A 143 7.01 -25.02 -0.63
C ILE A 143 5.68 -25.64 -1.01
N SER A 144 5.45 -25.86 -2.30
CA SER A 144 4.20 -26.46 -2.80
C SER A 144 4.49 -27.42 -3.93
N SER A 145 4.16 -28.71 -3.73
CA SER A 145 4.33 -29.77 -4.73
C SER A 145 5.73 -29.82 -5.37
N GLY A 146 6.77 -29.58 -4.57
CA GLY A 146 8.17 -29.55 -5.01
C GLY A 146 8.66 -28.21 -5.58
N ASN A 147 7.78 -27.23 -5.79
CA ASN A 147 8.17 -25.87 -6.13
C ASN A 147 8.53 -25.08 -4.87
N VAL A 148 9.66 -24.38 -4.93
CA VAL A 148 10.15 -23.51 -3.86
C VAL A 148 10.06 -22.07 -4.35
N GLU A 149 9.31 -21.24 -3.62
CA GLU A 149 9.10 -19.84 -3.93
C GLU A 149 9.43 -18.99 -2.70
N VAL A 150 10.22 -17.93 -2.89
CA VAL A 150 10.42 -16.91 -1.85
C VAL A 150 9.30 -15.90 -1.98
N LYS A 151 8.54 -15.70 -0.90
CA LYS A 151 7.44 -14.74 -0.87
C LYS A 151 7.78 -13.60 0.08
N GLU A 152 7.45 -12.40 -0.36
CA GLU A 152 7.48 -11.18 0.44
C GLU A 152 6.06 -10.62 0.47
N THR A 153 5.54 -10.35 1.65
CA THR A 153 4.14 -9.94 1.81
C THR A 153 4.01 -8.83 2.84
N PHE A 154 3.46 -7.70 2.40
CA PHE A 154 3.06 -6.61 3.28
C PHE A 154 1.83 -7.04 4.08
N LEU A 155 1.85 -6.79 5.39
CA LEU A 155 0.73 -7.10 6.28
C LEU A 155 -0.07 -5.84 6.61
N CYS A 156 0.58 -4.83 7.18
CA CYS A 156 -0.09 -3.60 7.60
C CYS A 156 0.89 -2.45 7.85
N LEU A 157 0.32 -1.27 8.10
CA LEU A 157 1.00 -0.11 8.66
C LEU A 157 0.66 -0.02 10.15
N ILE A 158 1.68 0.14 10.99
CA ILE A 158 1.56 0.24 12.44
C ILE A 158 1.88 1.67 12.84
N LYS A 159 0.92 2.38 13.40
CA LYS A 159 1.15 3.72 13.97
C LYS A 159 1.93 3.62 15.27
N PHE A 160 2.89 4.52 15.48
CA PHE A 160 3.63 4.58 16.74
C PHE A 160 4.04 6.02 17.07
N GLU A 161 3.94 6.38 18.35
CA GLU A 161 4.34 7.71 18.84
C GLU A 161 5.77 7.73 19.39
N LYS A 162 6.21 6.62 19.98
CA LYS A 162 7.50 6.53 20.68
C LYS A 162 8.57 5.94 19.77
N LYS A 163 9.58 6.74 19.44
CA LYS A 163 10.72 6.35 18.59
C LYS A 163 11.88 5.66 19.33
N GLY A 164 11.71 5.30 20.61
CA GLY A 164 12.77 4.66 21.38
C GLY A 164 12.92 3.18 21.02
N ALA A 165 14.16 2.67 20.99
CA ALA A 165 14.44 1.28 20.60
C ALA A 165 13.65 0.25 21.43
N GLU A 166 13.45 0.51 22.72
CA GLU A 166 12.63 -0.33 23.60
C GLU A 166 11.16 -0.33 23.21
N ALA A 167 10.60 0.85 22.96
CA ALA A 167 9.20 0.99 22.58
C ALA A 167 8.93 0.29 21.24
N LEU A 168 9.83 0.45 20.26
CA LEU A 168 9.73 -0.23 18.97
C LEU A 168 9.89 -1.74 19.09
N THR A 169 10.81 -2.21 19.93
CA THR A 169 10.97 -3.66 20.19
C THR A 169 9.68 -4.24 20.77
N ASN A 170 9.12 -3.58 21.79
CA ASN A 170 7.88 -4.04 22.42
C ASN A 170 6.71 -4.02 21.45
N LEU A 171 6.64 -3.01 20.58
CA LEU A 171 5.63 -2.91 19.53
C LEU A 171 5.74 -4.07 18.54
N ILE A 172 6.95 -4.38 18.04
CA ILE A 172 7.20 -5.51 17.14
C ILE A 172 6.79 -6.83 17.80
N LEU A 173 7.21 -7.08 19.04
CA LEU A 173 6.87 -8.31 19.76
C LEU A 173 5.37 -8.43 20.04
N ALA A 174 4.71 -7.33 20.38
CA ALA A 174 3.26 -7.29 20.58
C ALA A 174 2.52 -7.59 19.27
N LYS A 175 2.96 -7.01 18.15
CA LYS A 175 2.38 -7.26 16.83
C LYS A 175 2.56 -8.71 16.39
N LEU A 176 3.76 -9.28 16.53
CA LEU A 176 4.00 -10.70 16.23
C LEU A 176 3.11 -11.62 17.07
N LYS A 177 2.90 -11.28 18.35
CA LYS A 177 1.99 -12.02 19.22
C LYS A 177 0.53 -11.91 18.76
N GLU A 178 0.09 -10.73 18.36
CA GLU A 178 -1.25 -10.50 17.79
C GLU A 178 -1.46 -11.30 16.50
N ASP A 179 -0.46 -11.35 15.63
CA ASP A 179 -0.45 -12.11 14.38
C ASP A 179 -0.29 -13.63 14.60
N ASN A 180 -0.19 -14.06 15.86
CA ASN A 180 0.06 -15.45 16.25
C ASN A 180 1.32 -16.04 15.56
N LEU A 181 2.37 -15.23 15.45
CA LEU A 181 3.67 -15.60 14.91
C LEU A 181 4.67 -15.79 16.05
N ASN A 182 5.26 -16.97 16.10
CA ASN A 182 6.24 -17.30 17.13
C ASN A 182 7.59 -16.64 16.82
N VAL A 183 8.00 -15.71 17.68
CA VAL A 183 9.30 -15.01 17.55
C VAL A 183 10.48 -15.98 17.50
N GLN A 184 10.39 -17.18 18.06
CA GLN A 184 11.46 -18.18 18.02
C GLN A 184 11.65 -18.82 16.63
N ASP A 185 10.63 -18.77 15.76
CA ASP A 185 10.74 -19.23 14.38
C ASP A 185 11.23 -18.12 13.42
N MET A 186 11.46 -16.92 13.93
CA MET A 186 12.02 -15.80 13.17
C MET A 186 13.53 -15.98 12.94
N LEU A 187 13.97 -16.02 11.69
CA LEU A 187 15.39 -16.19 11.34
C LEU A 187 16.07 -14.91 10.86
N GLY A 188 15.30 -13.86 10.60
CA GLY A 188 15.84 -12.60 10.10
C GLY A 188 15.03 -11.39 10.55
N GLN A 189 15.73 -10.27 10.70
CA GLN A 189 15.17 -8.97 11.03
C GLN A 189 15.84 -7.90 10.16
N GLY A 190 15.05 -7.15 9.40
CA GLY A 190 15.51 -6.11 8.49
C GLY A 190 14.97 -4.74 8.88
N TYR A 191 15.86 -3.77 9.08
CA TYR A 191 15.52 -2.38 9.42
C TYR A 191 16.44 -1.39 8.70
N ASP A 192 16.13 -0.11 8.80
CA ASP A 192 17.07 0.96 8.45
C ASP A 192 18.34 0.93 9.34
N ASN A 193 19.33 1.75 8.97
CA ASN A 193 20.58 1.84 9.70
C ASN A 193 20.55 2.91 10.80
N ALA A 194 19.37 3.44 11.15
CA ALA A 194 19.28 4.44 12.21
C ALA A 194 19.76 3.83 13.53
N THR A 195 20.44 4.61 14.37
CA THR A 195 21.02 4.13 15.64
C THR A 195 20.00 3.43 16.54
N THR A 196 18.75 3.89 16.53
CA THR A 196 17.63 3.26 17.25
C THR A 196 17.37 1.83 16.78
N MET A 197 17.41 1.58 15.47
CA MET A 197 17.16 0.26 14.89
C MET A 197 18.42 -0.61 14.92
N ALA A 198 19.51 -0.08 14.36
CA ALA A 198 20.78 -0.76 14.10
C ALA A 198 21.79 -0.69 15.26
N GLY A 199 21.42 -0.15 16.43
CA GLY A 199 22.33 -0.08 17.58
C GLY A 199 22.74 -1.46 18.10
N ILE A 200 24.04 -1.75 18.10
CA ILE A 200 24.59 -3.07 18.51
C ILE A 200 24.47 -3.37 20.01
N HIS A 201 24.31 -2.34 20.86
CA HIS A 201 24.24 -2.48 22.31
C HIS A 201 22.82 -2.33 22.88
N SER A 202 22.00 -1.47 22.28
CA SER A 202 20.69 -1.10 22.82
C SER A 202 19.61 -0.84 21.77
N GLY A 203 19.95 -0.99 20.49
CA GLY A 203 19.01 -0.82 19.38
C GLY A 203 18.03 -1.98 19.28
N VAL A 204 17.00 -1.83 18.43
CA VAL A 204 15.99 -2.86 18.17
C VAL A 204 16.66 -4.17 17.78
N GLN A 205 17.67 -4.12 16.89
CA GLN A 205 18.35 -5.32 16.44
C GLN A 205 18.93 -6.16 17.59
N ARG A 206 19.53 -5.49 18.58
CA ARG A 206 20.16 -6.15 19.71
C ARG A 206 19.11 -6.73 20.64
N ARG A 207 18.05 -5.97 20.91
CA ARG A 207 16.97 -6.39 21.82
C ARG A 207 16.21 -7.59 21.25
N ILE A 208 15.95 -7.63 19.96
CA ILE A 208 15.35 -8.80 19.29
C ILE A 208 16.32 -9.99 19.33
N LEU A 209 17.62 -9.80 19.10
CA LEU A 209 18.62 -10.85 19.27
C LEU A 209 18.68 -11.40 20.71
N ASP A 210 18.33 -10.61 21.71
CA ASP A 210 18.22 -11.06 23.10
C ASP A 210 16.99 -11.94 23.35
N VAL A 211 15.93 -11.78 22.55
CA VAL A 211 14.74 -12.65 22.58
C VAL A 211 14.93 -13.90 21.73
N ASN A 212 15.54 -13.79 20.56
CA ASN A 212 15.84 -14.90 19.67
C ASN A 212 17.22 -14.72 19.02
N LYS A 213 18.16 -15.59 19.40
CA LYS A 213 19.56 -15.56 18.93
C LYS A 213 19.72 -15.94 17.45
N LEU A 214 18.71 -16.52 16.83
CA LEU A 214 18.71 -16.92 15.42
C LEU A 214 18.22 -15.81 14.47
N ALA A 215 17.64 -14.73 15.00
CA ALA A 215 17.11 -13.63 14.18
C ALA A 215 18.23 -12.73 13.65
N ILE A 216 18.83 -13.09 12.51
CA ILE A 216 19.96 -12.36 11.92
C ILE A 216 19.53 -10.96 11.47
N TYR A 217 20.28 -9.94 11.91
CA TYR A 217 20.05 -8.58 11.46
C TYR A 217 20.60 -8.33 10.05
N ILE A 218 19.76 -7.78 9.18
CA ILE A 218 20.10 -7.39 7.81
C ILE A 218 19.87 -5.88 7.69
N PRO A 219 20.94 -5.07 7.50
CA PRO A 219 20.82 -3.63 7.33
C PRO A 219 20.18 -3.26 5.99
N CYS A 220 19.55 -2.09 5.91
CA CYS A 220 18.97 -1.59 4.68
C CYS A 220 20.06 -1.15 3.68
N ASN A 221 20.18 -1.88 2.56
CA ASN A 221 21.10 -1.55 1.48
C ASN A 221 20.76 -0.22 0.82
N ASN A 222 19.47 0.11 0.65
CA ASN A 222 19.06 1.38 0.05
C ASN A 222 19.50 2.58 0.89
N HIS A 223 19.35 2.48 2.22
CA HIS A 223 19.83 3.51 3.13
C HIS A 223 21.36 3.63 3.08
N SER A 224 22.06 2.49 3.06
CA SER A 224 23.54 2.46 2.93
C SER A 224 24.01 3.11 1.63
N LEU A 225 23.34 2.85 0.51
CA LEU A 225 23.63 3.45 -0.78
C LEU A 225 23.34 4.95 -0.80
N ASN A 226 22.22 5.37 -0.21
CA ASN A 226 21.89 6.79 -0.07
C ASN A 226 22.95 7.53 0.75
N LEU A 227 23.38 6.97 1.88
CA LEU A 227 24.48 7.54 2.68
C LEU A 227 25.78 7.65 1.90
N ALA A 228 26.13 6.62 1.11
CA ALA A 228 27.31 6.67 0.25
C ALA A 228 27.23 7.82 -0.78
N GLY A 229 26.06 8.04 -1.37
CA GLY A 229 25.80 9.16 -2.29
C GLY A 229 25.94 10.52 -1.59
N VAL A 230 25.32 10.68 -0.42
CA VAL A 230 25.39 11.92 0.39
C VAL A 230 26.83 12.23 0.78
N HIS A 231 27.58 11.26 1.32
CA HIS A 231 28.97 11.47 1.72
C HIS A 231 29.88 11.75 0.52
N SER A 232 29.63 11.12 -0.63
CA SER A 232 30.38 11.40 -1.86
C SER A 232 30.15 12.82 -2.37
N ALA A 233 28.91 13.31 -2.30
CA ALA A 233 28.60 14.70 -2.65
C ALA A 233 29.25 15.69 -1.67
N GLN A 234 29.21 15.40 -0.37
CA GLN A 234 29.85 16.22 0.67
C GLN A 234 31.38 16.24 0.59
N ALA A 235 32.00 15.26 -0.08
CA ALA A 235 33.43 15.28 -0.33
C ALA A 235 33.85 16.16 -1.53
N SER A 236 32.89 16.62 -2.35
CA SER A 236 33.15 17.42 -3.55
C SER A 236 32.73 18.87 -3.37
N PHE A 237 33.69 19.79 -3.43
CA PHE A 237 33.44 21.23 -3.32
C PHE A 237 32.42 21.75 -4.36
N ASN A 238 32.50 21.26 -5.59
CA ASN A 238 31.56 21.65 -6.66
C ASN A 238 30.14 21.17 -6.36
N ALA A 239 29.99 19.94 -5.86
CA ALA A 239 28.69 19.38 -5.50
C ALA A 239 28.09 20.11 -4.30
N ILE A 240 28.89 20.38 -3.25
CA ILE A 240 28.47 21.19 -2.10
C ILE A 240 27.94 22.54 -2.57
N THR A 241 28.71 23.26 -3.40
CA THR A 241 28.32 24.59 -3.90
C THR A 241 27.02 24.53 -4.71
N PHE A 242 26.87 23.52 -5.56
CA PHE A 242 25.66 23.30 -6.35
C PHE A 242 24.43 23.06 -5.48
N PHE A 243 24.51 22.11 -4.53
CA PHE A 243 23.40 21.79 -3.64
C PHE A 243 23.06 22.94 -2.69
N ASP A 244 24.05 23.65 -2.14
CA ASP A 244 23.81 24.85 -1.30
C ASP A 244 23.08 25.95 -2.08
N THR A 245 23.41 26.13 -3.36
CA THR A 245 22.69 27.09 -4.22
C THR A 245 21.24 26.68 -4.44
N LEU A 246 21.00 25.39 -4.72
CA LEU A 246 19.64 24.86 -4.87
C LEU A 246 18.82 24.96 -3.58
N ASP A 247 19.41 24.61 -2.43
CA ASP A 247 18.75 24.68 -1.12
C ASP A 247 18.37 26.12 -0.77
N ARG A 248 19.25 27.09 -1.05
CA ARG A 248 18.93 28.52 -0.88
C ARG A 248 17.79 28.97 -1.79
N LEU A 249 17.77 28.52 -3.04
CA LEU A 249 16.69 28.84 -3.98
C LEU A 249 15.37 28.23 -3.51
N PHE A 250 15.37 26.97 -3.09
CA PHE A 250 14.21 26.33 -2.49
C PHE A 250 13.73 27.06 -1.23
N ALA A 251 14.62 27.41 -0.31
CA ALA A 251 14.30 28.16 0.90
C ALA A 251 13.67 29.53 0.57
N PHE A 252 14.20 30.23 -0.45
CA PHE A 252 13.64 31.49 -0.92
C PHE A 252 12.20 31.34 -1.43
N PHE A 253 11.93 30.32 -2.25
CA PHE A 253 10.58 30.09 -2.79
C PHE A 253 9.60 29.54 -1.75
N SER A 254 10.06 28.68 -0.83
CA SER A 254 9.21 28.07 0.21
C SER A 254 8.81 29.04 1.32
N THR A 255 9.60 30.08 1.57
CA THR A 255 9.31 31.14 2.57
C THR A 255 8.58 32.36 1.99
N SER A 256 8.45 32.45 0.67
CA SER A 256 7.71 33.52 0.01
C SER A 256 6.21 33.37 0.28
N THR A 257 5.62 34.35 0.96
CA THR A 257 4.21 34.36 1.38
C THR A 257 3.21 34.64 0.26
N HIS A 258 3.65 34.67 -1.00
CA HIS A 258 2.78 34.89 -2.16
C HIS A 258 2.66 33.63 -3.02
N ARG A 259 1.50 32.98 -2.91
CA ARG A 259 0.84 32.27 -4.01
C ARG A 259 0.09 33.25 -4.89
#